data_AF-A0A914YZV1-F1
#
_entry.id   AF-A0A914YZV1-F1
#
_cell.length_a   1.000
_cell.length_b   1.000
_cell.length_c   1.000
_cell.angle_alpha   90.00
_cell.angle_beta   90.00
_cell.angle_gamma   90.00
#
_symmetry.space_group_name_H-M   'P 1'
#
loop_
_entity.id
_entity.type
_entity.pdbx_description
1 polymer ?
#
loop_
_entity_poly.entity_id
_entity_poly.type
_entity_poly.pdbx_seq_one_letter_code
_entity_poly.pdbx_strand_id
1 'polypeptide(L)'
;MKPLTKRVADYIEAEGIEVQDSISLEVSDNLEVGLLNPENLLEHVKRLNHDGVDAVILSACVQMPSLPAIQRAQDQIGKPVLSAAVCTVYQMLKTLGLETRVPNAGHILSGAKPQA
;
A
#
# COMPACT_ATOMS: atom_id res chain seq x y z
N MET A 1 -9.30 9.75 8.86
CA MET A 1 -9.59 9.97 10.30
C MET A 1 -8.75 9.04 11.16
N LYS A 2 -8.09 9.54 12.22
CA LYS A 2 -7.27 8.71 13.13
C LYS A 2 -7.97 7.46 13.69
N PRO A 3 -9.22 7.51 14.18
CA PRO A 3 -9.91 6.30 14.68
C PRO A 3 -10.10 5.23 13.61
N LEU A 4 -10.36 5.63 12.35
CA LEU A 4 -10.50 4.68 11.25
C LEU A 4 -9.15 4.06 10.88
N THR A 5 -8.08 4.87 10.84
CA THR A 5 -6.71 4.36 10.63
C THR A 5 -6.34 3.35 11.71
N LYS A 6 -6.63 3.63 12.98
CA LYS A 6 -6.42 2.67 14.07
C LYS A 6 -7.21 1.38 13.86
N ARG A 7 -8.50 1.46 13.52
CA ARG A 7 -9.31 0.25 13.27
C ARG A 7 -8.75 -0.61 12.11
N VAL A 8 -8.19 0.02 11.09
CA VAL A 8 -7.52 -0.73 9.99
C VAL A 8 -6.25 -1.41 10.50
N ALA A 9 -5.41 -0.72 11.28
CA ALA A 9 -4.22 -1.32 11.89
C ALA A 9 -4.60 -2.50 12.80
N ASP A 10 -5.55 -2.29 13.72
CA ASP A 10 -6.04 -3.32 14.64
C ASP A 10 -6.57 -4.55 13.89
N TYR A 11 -7.20 -4.37 12.72
CA TYR A 11 -7.69 -5.47 11.88
C TYR A 11 -6.54 -6.25 11.24
N ILE A 12 -5.49 -5.56 10.76
CA ILE A 12 -4.28 -6.21 10.22
C ILE A 12 -3.55 -6.99 11.32
N GLU A 13 -3.44 -6.42 12.52
CA GLU A 13 -2.85 -7.09 13.69
C GLU A 13 -3.64 -8.33 14.11
N ALA A 14 -4.97 -8.30 14.02
CA ALA A 14 -5.81 -9.46 14.31
C ALA A 14 -5.59 -10.64 13.34
N GLU A 15 -5.10 -10.36 12.13
CA GLU A 15 -4.69 -11.38 11.14
C GLU A 15 -3.25 -11.88 11.37
N GLY A 16 -2.61 -11.50 12.48
CA GLY A 16 -1.27 -11.93 12.87
C GLY A 16 -0.13 -11.18 12.19
N ILE A 17 -0.40 -10.00 11.63
CA ILE A 17 0.60 -9.13 10.97
C ILE A 17 0.85 -7.90 11.84
N GLU A 18 2.09 -7.72 12.30
CA GLU A 18 2.47 -6.57 13.12
C GLU A 18 2.39 -5.25 12.30
N VAL A 19 1.81 -4.20 12.89
CA VAL A 19 1.78 -2.85 12.31
C VAL A 19 2.65 -1.91 13.15
N GLN A 20 3.89 -1.67 12.70
CA GLN A 20 4.86 -0.86 13.45
C GLN A 20 4.52 0.63 13.51
N ASP A 21 4.08 1.23 12.39
CA ASP A 21 3.78 2.66 12.30
C ASP A 21 2.65 2.91 11.28
N SER A 22 1.95 4.04 11.44
CA SER A 22 0.88 4.45 10.52
C SER A 22 0.69 5.97 10.45
N ILE A 23 0.32 6.46 9.27
CA ILE A 23 -0.01 7.87 9.04
C ILE A 23 -1.49 7.98 8.65
N SER A 24 -2.23 8.89 9.31
CA SER A 24 -3.58 9.28 8.90
C SER A 24 -3.54 10.66 8.26
N LEU A 25 -4.11 10.81 7.06
CA LEU A 25 -4.28 12.12 6.41
C LEU A 25 -5.50 12.89 6.92
N GLU A 26 -6.33 12.26 7.76
CA GLU A 26 -7.49 12.87 8.42
C GLU A 26 -8.55 13.52 7.51
N VAL A 27 -8.56 13.17 6.22
CA VAL A 27 -9.63 13.52 5.28
C VAL A 27 -10.81 12.55 5.46
N SER A 28 -12.03 13.08 5.58
CA SER A 28 -13.25 12.29 5.78
C SER A 28 -14.17 12.24 4.55
N ASP A 29 -14.15 13.28 3.71
CA ASP A 29 -14.93 13.29 2.46
C ASP A 29 -14.22 12.43 1.40
N ASN A 30 -14.94 11.43 0.89
CA ASN A 30 -14.39 10.49 -0.10
C ASN A 30 -14.11 11.16 -1.46
N LEU A 31 -14.82 12.23 -1.82
CA LEU A 31 -14.52 13.02 -3.01
C LEU A 31 -13.18 13.76 -2.84
N GLU A 32 -12.95 14.36 -1.67
CA GLU A 32 -11.67 15.02 -1.35
C GLU A 32 -10.51 14.02 -1.33
N VAL A 33 -10.71 12.83 -0.76
CA VAL A 33 -9.71 11.75 -0.78
C VAL A 33 -9.31 11.37 -2.21
N GLY A 34 -10.29 11.32 -3.13
CA GLY A 34 -10.04 11.00 -4.54
C GLY A 34 -9.29 12.09 -5.31
N LEU A 35 -9.27 13.31 -4.79
CA LEU A 35 -8.57 14.47 -5.37
C LEU A 35 -7.19 14.70 -4.77
N LEU A 36 -6.77 13.90 -3.79
CA LEU A 36 -5.43 14.00 -3.20
C LEU A 36 -4.35 13.74 -4.26
N ASN A 37 -3.30 14.56 -4.22
CA ASN A 37 -2.16 14.40 -5.10
C ASN A 37 -1.37 13.12 -4.73
N PRO A 38 -1.26 12.12 -5.64
CA PRO A 38 -0.52 10.89 -5.37
C PRO A 38 0.97 11.13 -5.10
N GLU A 39 1.55 12.22 -5.60
CA GLU A 39 2.97 12.55 -5.35
C GLU A 39 3.27 12.79 -3.87
N ASN A 40 2.28 13.26 -3.10
CA ASN A 40 2.44 13.49 -1.66
C ASN A 40 2.75 12.17 -0.91
N LEU A 41 2.37 11.01 -1.47
CA LEU A 41 2.71 9.70 -0.90
C LEU A 41 4.21 9.46 -0.80
N LEU A 42 5.02 10.06 -1.69
CA LEU A 42 6.48 9.96 -1.64
C LEU A 42 7.07 10.73 -0.46
N GLU A 43 6.40 11.79 0.00
CA GLU A 43 6.78 12.51 1.22
C GLU A 43 6.22 11.82 2.47
N HIS A 44 5.02 11.22 2.38
CA HIS A 44 4.45 10.45 3.49
C HIS A 44 5.28 9.21 3.80
N VAL A 45 5.76 8.48 2.80
CA VAL A 45 6.59 7.29 3.02
C VAL A 45 7.93 7.63 3.69
N LYS A 46 8.51 8.81 3.44
CA LYS A 46 9.73 9.28 4.14
C LYS A 46 9.52 9.55 5.62
N ARG A 47 8.28 9.93 5.99
CA ARG A 47 7.91 10.28 7.36
C ARG A 47 7.48 9.06 8.18
N LEU A 48 7.12 7.97 7.50
CA LEU A 48 6.74 6.72 8.13
C LEU A 48 8.02 6.06 8.68
N ASN A 49 7.98 5.62 9.93
CA ASN A 49 9.03 4.74 10.44
C ASN A 49 8.88 3.38 9.77
N HIS A 50 9.79 3.09 8.85
CA HIS A 50 9.85 1.82 8.14
C HIS A 50 11.16 1.08 8.45
N ASP A 51 11.79 1.32 9.60
CA ASP A 51 12.99 0.58 9.99
C ASP A 51 12.61 -0.79 10.56
N GLY A 52 13.19 -1.85 9.99
CA GLY A 52 12.87 -3.23 10.38
C GLY A 52 11.57 -3.83 9.82
N VAL A 53 10.73 -3.07 9.10
CA VAL A 53 9.53 -3.64 8.46
C VAL A 53 9.85 -4.42 7.18
N ASP A 54 9.02 -5.43 6.89
CA ASP A 54 9.11 -6.25 5.66
C ASP A 54 8.45 -5.60 4.45
N ALA A 55 7.42 -4.78 4.65
CA ALA A 55 6.68 -4.11 3.58
C ALA A 55 5.99 -2.83 4.06
N VAL A 56 5.60 -1.98 3.12
CA VAL A 56 4.81 -0.76 3.39
C VAL A 56 3.51 -0.78 2.59
N ILE A 57 2.38 -0.52 3.27
CA ILE A 57 1.09 -0.25 2.62
C ILE A 57 0.99 1.26 2.38
N LEU A 58 1.26 1.69 1.15
CA LEU A 58 1.27 3.11 0.78
C LEU A 58 -0.12 3.75 0.79
N SER A 59 -1.15 2.97 0.47
CA SER A 59 -2.55 3.35 0.64
C SER A 59 -3.39 2.14 1.02
N ALA A 60 -3.90 2.14 2.26
CA ALA A 60 -4.83 1.14 2.75
C ALA A 60 -6.29 1.39 2.30
N CYS A 61 -6.58 2.55 1.70
CA CYS A 61 -7.87 2.89 1.11
C CYS A 61 -7.80 2.75 -0.42
N VAL A 62 -8.93 2.45 -1.05
CA VAL A 62 -9.06 2.37 -2.52
C VAL A 62 -9.31 3.72 -3.18
N GLN A 63 -9.85 4.70 -2.45
CA GLN A 63 -10.23 5.99 -3.02
C GLN A 63 -9.01 6.89 -3.28
N MET A 64 -8.00 6.83 -2.41
CA MET A 64 -6.79 7.65 -2.57
C MET A 64 -5.97 7.15 -3.77
N PRO A 65 -5.71 7.97 -4.79
CA PRO A 65 -4.85 7.60 -5.90
C PRO A 65 -3.45 7.26 -5.39
N SER A 66 -2.96 6.06 -5.71
CA SER A 66 -1.65 5.61 -5.24
C SER A 66 -0.77 4.96 -6.31
N LEU A 67 -1.36 4.38 -7.36
CA LEU A 67 -0.63 3.63 -8.40
C LEU A 67 0.60 4.37 -8.97
N PRO A 68 0.53 5.68 -9.32
CA PRO A 68 1.69 6.41 -9.86
C PRO A 68 2.88 6.51 -8.89
N ALA A 69 2.64 6.38 -7.59
CA ALA A 69 3.65 6.49 -6.55
C ALA A 69 4.22 5.13 -6.09
N ILE A 70 3.57 4.00 -6.39
CA ILE A 70 3.94 2.68 -5.85
C ILE A 70 5.38 2.30 -6.19
N GLN A 71 5.73 2.26 -7.48
CA GLN A 71 7.07 1.83 -7.89
C GLN A 71 8.15 2.79 -7.37
N ARG A 72 7.88 4.10 -7.46
CA ARG A 72 8.81 5.14 -7.01
C ARG A 72 9.05 5.10 -5.51
N ALA A 73 7.99 4.88 -4.71
CA ALA A 73 8.11 4.70 -3.27
C ALA A 73 8.94 3.46 -2.94
N GLN A 74 8.69 2.34 -3.63
CA GLN A 74 9.47 1.11 -3.46
C GLN A 74 10.95 1.31 -3.80
N ASP A 75 11.26 1.95 -4.93
CA ASP A 75 12.63 2.24 -5.33
C ASP A 75 13.33 3.17 -4.32
N GLN A 76 12.57 4.10 -3.71
CA GLN A 76 13.08 5.05 -2.72
C GLN A 76 13.41 4.40 -1.38
N ILE A 77 12.59 3.47 -0.89
CA ILE A 77 12.78 2.84 0.44
C ILE A 77 13.47 1.48 0.37
N GLY A 78 13.60 0.89 -0.82
CA GLY A 78 14.24 -0.41 -1.02
C GLY A 78 13.45 -1.59 -0.48
N LYS A 79 12.13 -1.44 -0.26
CA LYS A 79 11.25 -2.45 0.35
C LYS A 79 9.97 -2.64 -0.47
N PRO A 80 9.33 -3.82 -0.45
CA PRO A 80 8.03 -4.02 -1.07
C PRO A 80 7.02 -2.94 -0.65
N VAL A 81 6.41 -2.29 -1.66
CA VAL A 81 5.35 -1.31 -1.44
C VAL A 81 4.06 -1.80 -2.09
N LEU A 82 2.97 -1.69 -1.33
CA LEU A 82 1.65 -2.22 -1.66
C LEU A 82 0.57 -1.14 -1.55
N SER A 83 -0.59 -1.40 -2.13
CA SER A 83 -1.84 -0.68 -1.81
C SER A 83 -3.03 -1.63 -1.89
N ALA A 84 -4.16 -1.22 -1.32
CA ALA A 84 -5.41 -2.00 -1.41
C ALA A 84 -5.76 -2.34 -2.87
N ALA A 85 -5.60 -1.38 -3.80
CA ALA A 85 -5.85 -1.59 -5.22
C ALA A 85 -4.86 -2.59 -5.85
N VAL A 86 -3.56 -2.45 -5.59
CA VAL A 86 -2.51 -3.36 -6.10
C VAL A 86 -2.73 -4.80 -5.59
N CYS A 87 -3.01 -4.98 -4.30
CA CYS A 87 -3.31 -6.28 -3.72
C CYS A 87 -4.59 -6.90 -4.29
N THR A 88 -5.61 -6.08 -4.57
CA THR A 88 -6.85 -6.54 -5.20
C THR A 88 -6.58 -7.10 -6.60
N VAL A 89 -5.81 -6.37 -7.43
CA VAL A 89 -5.40 -6.84 -8.76
C VAL A 89 -4.59 -8.14 -8.67
N TYR A 90 -3.65 -8.22 -7.73
CA TYR A 90 -2.87 -9.45 -7.49
C TYR A 90 -3.79 -10.65 -7.20
N GLN A 91 -4.76 -10.50 -6.28
CA GLN A 91 -5.69 -11.57 -5.95
C GLN A 91 -6.60 -11.95 -7.13
N MET A 92 -7.05 -10.97 -7.91
CA MET A 92 -7.84 -11.23 -9.13
C MET A 92 -7.04 -12.05 -10.14
N LEU A 93 -5.81 -11.65 -10.46
CA LEU A 93 -4.94 -12.37 -11.39
C LEU A 93 -4.65 -13.79 -10.91
N LYS A 94 -4.30 -13.95 -9.62
CA LYS A 94 -4.07 -15.26 -9.01
C LYS A 94 -5.29 -16.17 -9.08
N THR A 95 -6.48 -15.64 -8.78
CA THR A 95 -7.75 -16.37 -8.80
C THR A 95 -8.09 -16.85 -10.22
N LEU A 96 -7.76 -16.06 -11.24
CA LEU A 96 -7.99 -16.38 -12.64
C LEU A 96 -6.90 -17.27 -13.25
N GLY A 97 -5.85 -17.64 -12.49
CA GLY A 97 -4.72 -18.41 -13.01
C GLY A 97 -3.85 -17.63 -14.01
N LEU A 98 -3.87 -16.30 -13.94
CA LEU A 98 -3.10 -15.40 -14.80
C LEU A 98 -1.76 -15.03 -14.15
N GLU A 99 -0.78 -14.67 -14.97
CA GLU A 99 0.52 -14.18 -14.49
C GLU A 99 0.33 -12.87 -13.70
N THR A 100 0.89 -12.79 -12.50
CA THR A 100 0.86 -11.58 -11.65
C THR A 100 1.96 -10.60 -12.05
N ARG A 101 1.99 -10.23 -13.33
CA ARG A 101 2.96 -9.30 -13.93
C ARG A 101 2.25 -8.06 -14.48
N VAL A 102 2.39 -6.94 -13.77
CA VAL A 102 1.91 -5.62 -14.18
C VAL A 102 3.07 -4.62 -14.02
N PRO A 103 3.55 -3.99 -15.11
CA PRO A 103 4.65 -3.05 -15.04
C PRO A 103 4.38 -1.87 -14.09
N ASN A 104 5.42 -1.44 -13.37
CA ASN A 104 5.40 -0.25 -12.50
C ASN A 104 4.34 -0.29 -11.37
N ALA A 105 3.89 -1.48 -10.96
CA ALA A 105 2.85 -1.65 -9.94
C ALA A 105 3.36 -2.29 -8.63
N GLY A 106 4.67 -2.17 -8.35
CA GLY A 106 5.30 -2.68 -7.13
C GLY A 106 5.67 -4.16 -7.17
N HIS A 107 6.37 -4.61 -6.14
CA HIS A 107 6.98 -5.94 -6.09
C HIS A 107 5.98 -7.09 -6.24
N ILE A 108 4.80 -7.00 -5.62
CA ILE A 108 3.80 -8.08 -5.63
C ILE A 108 3.23 -8.36 -7.03
N LEU A 109 3.29 -7.37 -7.93
CA LEU A 109 2.88 -7.50 -9.34
C LEU A 109 4.08 -7.55 -10.31
N SER A 110 5.29 -7.88 -9.82
CA SER A 110 6.49 -7.97 -10.68
C SER A 110 6.57 -9.25 -11.52
N GLY A 111 5.74 -10.25 -11.23
CA GLY A 111 5.88 -11.63 -11.73
C GLY A 111 6.93 -12.45 -10.98
N ALA A 112 7.56 -11.92 -9.93
CA ALA A 112 8.41 -12.70 -9.04
C ALA A 112 7.59 -13.80 -8.33
N LYS A 113 8.10 -15.03 -8.31
CA LYS A 113 7.49 -16.11 -7.53
C LYS A 113 7.78 -15.87 -6.04
N PRO A 114 6.82 -16.10 -5.13
CA PRO A 114 7.11 -16.08 -3.70
C PRO A 114 8.29 -17.03 -3.42
N GLN A 115 9.23 -16.60 -2.58
CA GLN A 115 10.20 -17.54 -2.03
C GLN A 115 9.43 -18.55 -1.18
N ALA A 116 9.68 -19.84 -1.44
CA ALA A 116 9.05 -20.97 -0.76
C ALA A 116 9.51 -21.09 0.69
#